data_AF-A0A554JEL0-F1
#
_entry.id   AF-A0A554JEL0-F1
#
_cell.length_a   1.000
_cell.length_b   1.000
_cell.length_c   1.000
_cell.angle_alpha   90.00
_cell.angle_beta   90.00
_cell.angle_gamma   90.00
#
_symmetry.space_group_name_H-M   'P 1'
#
loop_
_entity.id
_entity.type
_entity.pdbx_description
1 polymer ?
#
loop_
_entity_poly.entity_id
_entity_poly.type
_entity_poly.pdbx_seq_one_letter_code
_entity_poly.pdbx_strand_id
1 'polypeptide(L)'
;MANHQCQALVVTCIDFRFQEYINDWISKNLPPKSYDRVAFAGCVKNFETILEQIRVSKKLHGIHKVILINHEDCGAYGEEGTPEKHVRDLTEAAQKIKSEFPDLEVESFYLHLDGTFER
;
A
#
# COMPACT_ATOMS: atom_id res chain seq x y z
N MET A 1 -7.04 12.16 26.85
CA MET A 1 -5.92 11.44 26.22
C MET A 1 -6.28 11.31 24.75
N ALA A 2 -5.52 11.90 23.83
CA ALA A 2 -5.80 11.73 22.40
C ALA A 2 -5.59 10.25 22.08
N ASN A 3 -6.67 9.55 21.72
CA ASN A 3 -6.61 8.14 21.39
C ASN A 3 -5.84 8.03 20.07
N HIS A 4 -4.53 7.78 20.14
CA HIS A 4 -3.66 7.58 18.99
C HIS A 4 -3.99 6.22 18.35
N GLN A 5 -5.13 6.13 17.69
CA GLN A 5 -5.61 4.92 17.06
C GLN A 5 -5.00 4.83 15.66
N CYS A 6 -4.33 3.71 15.36
CA CYS A 6 -3.87 3.44 14.01
C CYS A 6 -5.07 3.28 13.09
N GLN A 7 -5.17 4.14 12.07
CA GLN A 7 -6.29 4.19 11.15
C GLN A 7 -6.01 3.37 9.90
N ALA A 8 -4.76 3.38 9.42
CA ALA A 8 -4.38 2.81 8.14
C ALA A 8 -3.10 2.01 8.19
N LEU A 9 -2.95 1.06 7.26
CA LEU A 9 -1.67 0.47 6.87
C LEU A 9 -1.35 0.92 5.44
N VAL A 10 -0.18 1.53 5.27
CA VAL A 10 0.34 1.92 3.95
C VAL A 10 1.40 0.92 3.50
N VAL A 11 1.18 0.27 2.36
CA VAL A 11 2.07 -0.72 1.77
C VAL A 11 2.68 -0.17 0.49
N THR A 12 4.00 -0.23 0.40
CA THR A 12 4.77 0.40 -0.68
C THR A 12 5.93 -0.48 -1.13
N CYS A 13 6.55 -0.15 -2.27
CA CYS A 13 7.84 -0.72 -2.62
C CYS A 13 8.98 -0.08 -1.79
N ILE A 14 10.09 -0.81 -1.63
CA ILE A 14 11.34 -0.30 -1.03
C ILE A 14 12.10 0.68 -1.94
N ASP A 15 11.63 0.88 -3.17
CA ASP A 15 12.34 1.66 -4.20
C ASP A 15 12.58 3.10 -3.74
N PHE A 16 13.86 3.47 -3.64
CA PHE A 16 14.28 4.75 -3.07
C PHE A 16 13.81 5.96 -3.88
N ARG A 17 13.55 5.79 -5.19
CA ARG A 17 13.16 6.88 -6.11
C ARG A 17 11.82 7.50 -5.74
N PHE A 18 10.96 6.75 -5.05
CA PHE A 18 9.58 7.14 -4.78
C PHE A 18 9.33 7.56 -3.34
N GLN A 19 10.31 7.41 -2.44
CA GLN A 19 10.07 7.57 -1.00
C GLN A 19 9.71 9.00 -0.62
N GLU A 20 10.25 10.01 -1.31
CA GLU A 20 9.89 11.42 -1.12
C GLU A 20 8.43 11.67 -1.50
N TYR A 21 8.02 11.28 -2.70
CA TYR A 21 6.62 11.40 -3.16
C TYR A 21 5.64 10.68 -2.24
N ILE A 22 5.99 9.48 -1.77
CA ILE A 22 5.18 8.71 -0.82
C ILE A 22 5.08 9.43 0.53
N ASN A 23 6.19 9.96 1.07
CA ASN A 23 6.18 10.68 2.33
C ASN A 23 5.30 11.93 2.25
N ASP A 24 5.43 12.69 1.16
CA ASP A 24 4.63 13.88 0.90
C ASP A 24 3.15 13.53 0.79
N TRP A 25 2.82 12.49 0.01
CA TRP A 25 1.45 12.02 -0.13
C TRP A 25 0.86 11.59 1.22
N ILE A 26 1.60 10.81 2.01
CA ILE A 26 1.17 10.39 3.34
C ILE A 26 0.92 11.59 4.26
N SER A 27 1.85 12.55 4.29
CA SER A 27 1.72 13.75 5.15
C SER A 27 0.50 14.62 4.82
N LYS A 28 0.08 14.62 3.55
CA LYS A 28 -1.08 15.36 3.06
C LYS A 28 -2.40 14.62 3.29
N ASN A 29 -2.39 13.29 3.29
CA ASN A 29 -3.60 12.47 3.30
C ASN A 29 -3.88 11.78 4.65
N LEU A 30 -2.88 11.62 5.52
CA LEU A 30 -3.00 10.92 6.79
C LEU A 30 -2.51 11.79 7.97
N PRO A 31 -3.22 11.79 9.11
CA PRO A 31 -2.76 12.45 10.31
C PRO A 31 -1.40 11.91 10.81
N PRO A 32 -0.60 12.74 11.52
CA PRO A 32 0.60 12.25 12.18
C PRO A 32 0.28 11.15 13.19
N LYS A 33 1.12 10.11 13.25
CA LYS A 33 0.99 8.97 14.18
C LYS A 33 -0.34 8.20 14.07
N SER A 34 -0.91 8.10 12.86
CA SER A 34 -2.17 7.39 12.62
C SER A 34 -2.08 6.24 11.61
N TYR A 35 -0.87 5.80 11.24
CA TYR A 35 -0.70 4.71 10.27
C TYR A 35 0.54 3.86 10.55
N ASP A 36 0.44 2.59 10.17
CA ASP A 36 1.58 1.69 10.01
C ASP A 36 2.11 1.78 8.57
N ARG A 37 3.40 1.51 8.37
CA ARG A 37 4.00 1.46 7.04
C ARG A 37 4.78 0.17 6.83
N VAL A 38 4.52 -0.48 5.70
CA VAL A 38 5.27 -1.62 5.19
C VAL A 38 5.91 -1.23 3.86
N ALA A 39 7.22 -1.41 3.76
CA ALA A 39 7.97 -1.29 2.52
C ALA A 39 8.50 -2.68 2.14
N PHE A 40 8.09 -3.20 0.99
CA PHE A 40 8.43 -4.54 0.52
C PHE A 40 8.72 -4.54 -0.98
N ALA A 41 9.78 -5.21 -1.43
CA ALA A 41 10.16 -5.21 -2.84
C ALA A 41 9.03 -5.73 -3.74
N GLY A 42 8.56 -4.89 -4.67
CA GLY A 42 7.43 -5.21 -5.54
C GLY A 42 6.05 -5.07 -4.91
N CYS A 43 5.94 -4.56 -3.66
CA CYS A 43 4.68 -4.31 -2.97
C CYS A 43 3.72 -5.52 -3.07
N VAL A 44 2.62 -5.43 -3.84
CA VAL A 44 1.63 -6.51 -3.94
C VAL A 44 2.05 -7.70 -4.82
N LYS A 45 3.21 -7.65 -5.49
CA LYS A 45 3.70 -8.78 -6.32
C LYS A 45 3.76 -10.08 -5.52
N ASN A 46 4.22 -10.00 -4.27
CA ASN A 46 4.13 -11.11 -3.31
C ASN A 46 3.01 -10.82 -2.30
N PHE A 47 1.78 -10.98 -2.76
CA PHE A 47 0.59 -10.65 -1.99
C PHE A 47 0.52 -11.38 -0.64
N GLU A 48 0.93 -12.65 -0.55
CA GLU A 48 0.89 -13.42 0.70
C GLU A 48 1.73 -12.76 1.80
N THR A 49 2.90 -12.21 1.46
CA THR A 49 3.74 -11.51 2.44
C THR A 49 3.07 -10.23 2.93
N ILE A 50 2.39 -9.51 2.04
CA ILE A 50 1.64 -8.29 2.39
C ILE A 50 0.42 -8.63 3.25
N LEU A 51 -0.29 -9.72 2.93
CA LEU A 51 -1.46 -10.19 3.65
C LEU A 51 -1.13 -10.52 5.11
N GLU A 52 0.03 -11.14 5.36
CA GLU A 52 0.51 -11.36 6.72
C GLU A 52 0.73 -10.05 7.49
N GLN A 53 1.27 -9.01 6.85
CA GLN A 53 1.43 -7.71 7.52
C GLN A 53 0.08 -7.01 7.78
N ILE A 54 -0.88 -7.15 6.87
CA ILE A 54 -2.26 -6.66 7.07
C ILE A 54 -2.88 -7.35 8.29
N ARG A 55 -2.76 -8.69 8.40
CA ARG A 55 -3.23 -9.47 9.56
C ARG A 55 -2.62 -8.96 10.87
N VAL A 56 -1.30 -8.75 10.88
CA VAL A 56 -0.58 -8.24 12.07
C VAL A 56 -1.05 -6.84 12.45
N SER A 57 -1.10 -5.91 11.50
CA SER A 57 -1.52 -4.52 11.75
C SER A 57 -2.99 -4.44 12.20
N LYS A 58 -3.90 -5.21 11.58
CA LYS A 58 -5.31 -5.32 12.00
C LYS A 58 -5.44 -5.88 13.42
N LYS A 59 -4.71 -6.95 13.74
CA LYS A 59 -4.76 -7.59 15.06
C LYS A 59 -4.20 -6.72 16.17
N LEU A 60 -3.04 -6.09 15.95
CA LEU A 60 -2.31 -5.37 17.00
C LEU A 60 -2.78 -3.92 17.14
N HIS A 61 -3.07 -3.25 16.03
CA HIS A 61 -3.33 -1.81 16.01
C HIS A 61 -4.75 -1.45 15.54
N GLY A 62 -5.54 -2.43 15.08
CA GLY A 62 -6.95 -2.22 14.77
C GLY A 62 -7.20 -1.30 13.58
N ILE A 63 -6.39 -1.38 12.52
CA ILE A 63 -6.55 -0.57 11.32
C ILE A 63 -7.94 -0.73 10.68
N HIS A 64 -8.37 0.30 9.96
CA HIS A 64 -9.65 0.36 9.24
C HIS A 64 -9.46 0.57 7.73
N LYS A 65 -8.24 0.91 7.31
CA LYS A 65 -7.90 1.20 5.91
C LYS A 65 -6.58 0.53 5.52
N VAL A 66 -6.49 0.01 4.31
CA VAL A 66 -5.26 -0.45 3.67
C VAL A 66 -5.03 0.36 2.40
N ILE A 67 -3.84 0.93 2.26
CA ILE A 67 -3.42 1.71 1.09
C ILE A 67 -2.27 0.96 0.42
N LEU A 68 -2.47 0.52 -0.81
CA LEU A 68 -1.50 -0.25 -1.61
C LEU A 68 -0.92 0.65 -2.70
N ILE A 69 0.40 0.79 -2.77
CA ILE A 69 1.06 1.65 -3.75
C ILE A 69 2.08 0.82 -4.53
N ASN A 70 1.74 0.46 -5.76
CA ASN A 70 2.70 0.02 -6.77
C ASN A 70 3.30 1.24 -7.47
N HIS A 71 4.38 1.04 -8.22
CA HIS A 71 5.02 2.12 -8.96
C HIS A 71 5.49 1.67 -10.34
N GLU A 72 5.69 2.66 -11.21
CA GLU A 72 6.28 2.53 -12.54
C GLU A 72 7.73 2.05 -12.48
N ASP A 73 8.14 1.28 -13.50
CA ASP A 73 9.52 0.80 -13.65
C ASP A 73 10.02 0.03 -12.42
N CYS A 74 9.20 -0.90 -11.93
CA CYS A 74 9.51 -1.68 -10.73
C CYS A 74 10.45 -2.84 -11.04
N GLY A 75 11.68 -2.79 -10.52
CA GLY A 75 12.68 -3.84 -10.71
C GLY A 75 12.27 -5.22 -10.18
N ALA A 76 11.40 -5.28 -9.17
CA ALA A 76 10.86 -6.56 -8.70
C ALA A 76 9.88 -7.20 -9.70
N TYR A 77 9.17 -6.38 -10.49
CA TYR A 77 8.30 -6.86 -11.56
C TYR A 77 9.10 -7.26 -12.81
N GLY A 78 10.17 -6.54 -13.14
CA GLY A 78 11.00 -6.84 -14.31
C GLY A 78 10.23 -6.63 -15.61
N GLU A 79 10.41 -7.52 -16.59
CA GLU A 79 9.75 -7.43 -17.91
C GLU A 79 8.22 -7.51 -17.84
N GLU A 80 7.67 -8.07 -16.76
CA GLU A 80 6.22 -8.14 -16.54
C GLU A 80 5.63 -6.83 -15.98
N GLY A 81 6.46 -5.83 -15.65
CA GLY A 81 6.09 -4.60 -14.97
C GLY A 81 5.32 -3.58 -15.81
N THR A 82 4.40 -4.02 -16.67
CA THR A 82 3.54 -3.10 -17.42
C THR A 82 2.52 -2.43 -16.49
N PRO A 83 2.08 -1.20 -16.78
CA PRO A 83 1.03 -0.53 -16.00
C PRO A 83 -0.22 -1.41 -15.81
N GLU A 84 -0.65 -2.13 -16.85
CA GLU A 84 -1.82 -3.01 -16.80
C GLU A 84 -1.62 -4.18 -15.84
N LYS A 85 -0.40 -4.75 -15.77
CA LYS A 85 -0.08 -5.81 -14.81
C LYS A 85 -0.17 -5.28 -13.38
N HIS A 86 0.40 -4.11 -13.12
CA HIS A 86 0.35 -3.49 -11.80
C HIS A 86 -1.09 -3.19 -11.35
N VAL A 87 -1.90 -2.61 -12.24
CA VAL A 87 -3.33 -2.31 -11.96
C VAL A 87 -4.11 -3.60 -11.71
N ARG A 88 -3.87 -4.65 -12.51
CA ARG A 88 -4.50 -5.96 -12.30
C ARG A 88 -4.14 -6.54 -10.93
N ASP A 89 -2.86 -6.55 -10.58
CA ASP A 89 -2.41 -7.12 -9.30
C ASP A 89 -2.93 -6.32 -8.09
N LEU A 90 -2.96 -4.99 -8.19
CA LEU A 90 -3.57 -4.12 -7.17
C LEU A 90 -5.06 -4.43 -7.01
N THR A 91 -5.78 -4.60 -8.11
CA THR A 91 -7.21 -4.92 -8.11
C THR A 91 -7.47 -6.28 -7.47
N GLU A 92 -6.71 -7.30 -7.87
CA GLU A 92 -6.80 -8.65 -7.29
C GLU A 92 -6.45 -8.65 -5.79
N ALA A 93 -5.39 -7.93 -5.40
CA ALA A 93 -5.01 -7.77 -4.00
C ALA A 93 -6.14 -7.10 -3.18
N ALA A 94 -6.72 -6.02 -3.70
CA ALA A 94 -7.82 -5.32 -3.03
C ALA A 94 -9.07 -6.21 -2.87
N GLN A 95 -9.40 -7.01 -3.89
CA GLN A 95 -10.51 -7.97 -3.81
C GLN A 95 -10.26 -9.06 -2.76
N LYS A 96 -9.04 -9.63 -2.74
CA LYS A 96 -8.66 -10.64 -1.74
C LYS A 96 -8.69 -10.07 -0.31
N ILE A 97 -8.19 -8.86 -0.10
CA ILE A 97 -8.25 -8.18 1.20
C ILE A 97 -9.70 -7.98 1.63
N LYS A 98 -10.58 -7.48 0.75
CA LYS A 98 -12.00 -7.29 1.08
C LYS A 98 -12.75 -8.59 1.32
N SER A 99 -12.35 -9.67 0.65
CA SER A 99 -12.92 -11.00 0.87
C SER A 99 -12.57 -11.53 2.27
N GLU A 100 -11.38 -11.26 2.77
CA GLU A 100 -10.93 -11.72 4.10
C GLU A 100 -11.33 -10.76 5.23
N PHE A 101 -11.30 -9.45 4.96
CA PHE A 101 -11.60 -8.38 5.90
C PHE A 101 -12.65 -7.42 5.31
N PRO A 102 -13.95 -7.79 5.33
CA PRO A 102 -15.01 -6.97 4.73
C PRO A 102 -15.16 -5.57 5.35
N ASP A 103 -14.65 -5.35 6.56
CA ASP A 103 -14.67 -4.09 7.28
C ASP A 103 -13.50 -3.14 6.94
N LEU A 104 -12.49 -3.62 6.19
CA LEU A 104 -11.38 -2.78 5.74
C LEU A 104 -11.72 -2.01 4.47
N GLU A 105 -11.54 -0.69 4.53
CA GLU A 105 -11.44 0.13 3.32
C GLU A 105 -10.11 -0.20 2.60
N VAL A 106 -10.13 -0.33 1.28
CA VAL A 106 -8.93 -0.60 0.50
C VAL A 106 -8.82 0.42 -0.62
N GLU A 107 -7.68 1.10 -0.67
CA GLU A 107 -7.29 2.01 -1.73
C GLU A 107 -6.02 1.50 -2.40
N SER A 108 -5.96 1.59 -3.71
CA SER A 108 -4.81 1.22 -4.51
C SER A 108 -4.36 2.40 -5.36
N PHE A 109 -3.05 2.54 -5.53
CA PHE A 109 -2.45 3.55 -6.37
C PHE A 109 -1.31 2.98 -7.20
N TYR A 110 -1.19 3.49 -8.43
CA TYR A 110 -0.03 3.34 -9.28
C TYR A 110 0.74 4.67 -9.33
N LEU A 111 1.98 4.66 -8.86
CA LEU A 111 2.83 5.83 -8.74
C LEU A 111 3.79 5.93 -9.94
N HIS A 112 3.66 7.00 -10.71
CA HIS A 112 4.52 7.31 -11.86
C HIS A 112 5.86 7.90 -11.42
N LEU A 113 6.90 7.78 -12.25
CA LEU A 113 8.26 8.28 -11.98
C LEU A 113 8.31 9.79 -11.71
N ASP A 114 7.35 10.55 -12.21
CA ASP A 114 7.22 11.99 -12.00
C ASP A 114 6.54 12.36 -10.67
N GLY A 115 6.12 11.37 -9.87
CA GLY A 115 5.44 11.56 -8.60
C GLY A 115 3.91 11.63 -8.68
N THR A 116 3.33 11.44 -9.86
CA THR A 116 1.87 11.40 -10.04
C THR A 116 1.28 10.10 -9.50
N PHE A 117 0.26 10.21 -8.65
CA PHE A 117 -0.51 9.07 -8.16
C PHE A 117 -1.74 8.87 -9.04
N GLU A 118 -1.85 7.71 -9.69
CA GLU A 118 -3.03 7.23 -10.40
C GLU A 118 -3.78 6.20 -9.56
N ARG A 119 -5.11 6.17 -9.63
CA ARG A 119 -5.96 5.33 -8.77
C ARG A 119 -6.63 4.21 -9.53
#